data_AF-A0A5C1AT28-F1
#
_entry.id   AF-A0A5C1AT28-F1
#
_cell.length_a   1.000
_cell.length_b   1.000
_cell.length_c   1.000
_cell.angle_alpha   90.00
_cell.angle_beta   90.00
_cell.angle_gamma   90.00
#
_symmetry.space_group_name_H-M   'P 1'
#
loop_
_entity.id
_entity.type
_entity.pdbx_description
1 polymer ?
#
loop_
_entity_poly.entity_id
_entity_poly.type
_entity_poly.pdbx_seq_one_letter_code
_entity_poly.pdbx_strand_id
1 'polypeptide(L)'
;MRSFFNRRPSGARPDLRARLAVEPLGALVLPTGVTPVINNFVAHEASNGFFVISGTVADDQPAGLSVTFGGGMTGIDGQHATTASDGSFSFTVFVGSGQSGMVTATVTDGDQNVSPEVEDDVHPTGSPETPEGTKDVPDTDRG
;
A
#
# COMPACT_ATOMS: atom_id res chain seq x y z
N MET A 1 -73.63 38.29 15.21
CA MET A 1 -73.76 36.87 15.64
C MET A 1 -73.45 35.99 14.43
N ARG A 2 -72.32 35.24 14.41
CA ARG A 2 -72.01 34.04 13.59
C ARG A 2 -71.97 34.23 12.05
N SER A 3 -71.12 33.62 11.23
CA SER A 3 -69.91 32.80 11.34
C SER A 3 -69.37 32.66 9.90
N PHE A 4 -68.05 32.68 9.70
CA PHE A 4 -67.39 32.29 8.44
C PHE A 4 -67.47 30.75 8.26
N PHE A 5 -67.38 30.23 7.03
CA PHE A 5 -66.33 29.28 6.59
C PHE A 5 -66.48 28.85 5.12
N ASN A 6 -65.38 29.06 4.38
CA ASN A 6 -65.03 28.56 3.05
C ASN A 6 -64.91 27.02 3.01
N ARG A 7 -65.24 26.41 1.85
CA ARG A 7 -64.61 25.15 1.40
C ARG A 7 -64.37 25.16 -0.13
N ARG A 8 -63.10 25.19 -0.54
CA ARG A 8 -62.55 24.61 -1.79
C ARG A 8 -61.60 23.46 -1.35
N PRO A 9 -60.99 22.63 -2.22
CA PRO A 9 -61.32 22.12 -3.55
C PRO A 9 -61.32 20.55 -3.60
N SER A 10 -61.67 19.95 -4.73
CA SER A 10 -61.44 18.52 -5.01
C SER A 10 -60.16 18.36 -5.84
N GLY A 11 -59.17 17.62 -5.32
CA GLY A 11 -57.99 17.23 -6.06
C GLY A 11 -56.93 16.56 -5.20
N ALA A 12 -56.84 15.23 -5.27
CA ALA A 12 -55.64 14.48 -4.90
C ALA A 12 -55.59 13.16 -5.72
N ARG A 13 -54.55 13.05 -6.54
CA ARG A 13 -54.12 11.85 -7.29
C ARG A 13 -53.30 10.95 -6.33
N PRO A 14 -53.20 9.63 -6.58
CA PRO A 14 -52.72 8.67 -5.59
C PRO A 14 -51.26 8.90 -5.18
N ASP A 15 -50.99 8.67 -3.89
CA ASP A 15 -49.69 8.79 -3.23
C ASP A 15 -48.64 7.84 -3.85
N LEU A 16 -47.81 8.36 -4.75
CA LEU A 16 -46.44 7.85 -4.85
C LEU A 16 -45.73 8.31 -3.60
N ARG A 17 -45.54 7.38 -2.66
CA ARG A 17 -44.64 7.52 -1.52
C ARG A 17 -43.24 7.87 -2.02
N ALA A 18 -42.99 9.17 -2.17
CA ALA A 18 -41.66 9.72 -2.31
C ALA A 18 -40.92 9.49 -0.99
N ARG A 19 -40.40 8.28 -0.78
CA ARG A 19 -39.21 8.12 0.05
C ARG A 19 -38.04 8.51 -0.83
N LEU A 20 -37.84 9.82 -0.98
CA LEU A 20 -36.54 10.34 -1.34
C LEU A 20 -35.66 10.04 -0.13
N ALA A 21 -35.00 8.87 -0.16
CA ALA A 21 -33.89 8.63 0.74
C ALA A 21 -32.85 9.70 0.39
N VAL A 22 -32.68 10.66 1.30
CA VAL A 22 -31.50 11.49 1.33
C VAL A 22 -30.41 10.54 1.84
N GLU A 23 -29.80 9.79 0.93
CA GLU A 23 -28.46 9.30 1.21
C GLU A 23 -27.63 10.55 1.49
N PRO A 24 -26.94 10.68 2.64
CA PRO A 24 -25.90 11.69 2.71
C PRO A 24 -24.89 11.30 1.64
N LEU A 25 -24.93 12.02 0.50
CA LEU A 25 -23.85 12.05 -0.48
C LEU A 25 -22.59 12.30 0.34
N GLY A 26 -21.71 11.30 0.39
CA GLY A 26 -20.52 11.32 1.22
C GLY A 26 -19.86 12.68 1.15
N ALA A 27 -19.67 13.31 2.30
CA ALA A 27 -18.95 14.57 2.36
C ALA A 27 -17.64 14.38 1.61
N LEU A 28 -17.36 15.27 0.66
CA LEU A 28 -16.03 15.35 0.07
C LEU A 28 -15.09 15.75 1.21
N VAL A 29 -14.50 14.76 1.87
CA VAL A 29 -13.41 14.96 2.82
C VAL A 29 -12.22 15.32 1.97
N LEU A 30 -11.99 16.63 1.84
CA LEU A 30 -10.72 17.11 1.32
C LEU A 30 -9.69 16.82 2.40
N PRO A 31 -8.59 16.11 2.08
CA PRO A 31 -7.53 15.88 3.05
C PRO A 31 -7.03 17.22 3.59
N THR A 32 -7.07 17.38 4.91
CA THR A 32 -6.69 18.64 5.57
C THR A 32 -5.31 18.58 6.21
N GLY A 33 -4.77 17.37 6.42
CA GLY A 33 -3.51 17.09 7.07
C GLY A 33 -2.29 17.25 6.15
N VAL A 34 -1.11 17.11 6.75
CA VAL A 34 0.16 17.07 6.03
C VAL A 34 0.20 15.78 5.22
N THR A 35 0.59 15.83 3.95
CA THR A 35 0.78 14.60 3.18
C THR A 35 1.95 13.79 3.73
N PRO A 36 1.77 12.49 4.05
CA PRO A 36 2.84 11.68 4.61
C PRO A 36 3.94 11.45 3.58
N VAL A 37 5.19 11.34 4.05
CA VAL A 37 6.36 11.07 3.20
C VAL A 37 7.16 9.91 3.79
N ILE A 38 7.46 8.90 2.96
CA ILE A 38 8.36 7.81 3.35
C ILE A 38 9.80 8.24 3.08
N ASN A 39 10.64 8.21 4.12
CA ASN A 39 12.06 8.52 4.05
C ASN A 39 12.89 7.27 4.34
N ASN A 40 14.10 7.22 3.76
CA ASN A 40 15.07 6.14 3.95
C ASN A 40 14.47 4.75 3.69
N PHE A 41 13.67 4.63 2.64
CA PHE A 41 13.12 3.34 2.22
C PHE A 41 14.23 2.45 1.69
N VAL A 42 14.45 1.31 2.34
CA VAL A 42 15.52 0.38 2.01
C VAL A 42 15.02 -1.06 2.11
N ALA A 43 15.36 -1.88 1.12
CA ALA A 43 15.24 -3.32 1.14
C ALA A 43 16.64 -3.96 1.21
N HIS A 44 16.93 -4.63 2.31
CA HIS A 44 18.24 -5.23 2.55
C HIS A 44 18.11 -6.75 2.79
N GLU A 45 18.92 -7.53 2.08
CA GLU A 45 18.99 -8.99 2.29
C GLU A 45 19.63 -9.29 3.65
N ALA A 46 18.86 -9.82 4.60
CA ALA A 46 19.37 -10.22 5.90
C ALA A 46 20.11 -11.57 5.84
N SER A 47 19.48 -12.61 5.27
CA SER A 47 20.10 -13.92 5.06
C SER A 47 19.19 -14.86 4.26
N ASN A 48 19.77 -15.72 3.42
CA ASN A 48 19.06 -16.83 2.77
C ASN A 48 17.76 -16.41 2.05
N GLY A 49 17.78 -15.30 1.30
CA GLY A 49 16.59 -14.78 0.61
C GLY A 49 15.56 -14.10 1.53
N PHE A 50 15.83 -13.95 2.82
CA PHE A 50 15.04 -13.05 3.67
C PHE A 50 15.51 -11.62 3.51
N PHE A 51 14.57 -10.73 3.17
CA PHE A 51 14.77 -9.29 3.09
C PHE A 51 14.11 -8.59 4.27
N VAL A 52 14.78 -7.56 4.76
CA VAL A 52 14.21 -6.58 5.68
C VAL A 52 13.96 -5.31 4.90
N ILE A 53 12.69 -4.95 4.79
CA ILE A 53 12.22 -3.71 4.19
C ILE A 53 11.93 -2.74 5.34
N SER A 54 12.49 -1.53 5.28
CA SER A 54 12.37 -0.57 6.38
C SER A 54 12.40 0.87 5.90
N GLY A 55 11.97 1.77 6.77
CA GLY A 55 11.98 3.21 6.55
C GLY A 55 11.31 3.96 7.68
N THR A 56 11.07 5.25 7.47
CA THR A 56 10.37 6.13 8.42
C THR A 56 9.34 6.98 7.69
N VAL A 57 8.13 7.08 8.23
CA VAL A 57 7.09 7.98 7.75
C VAL A 57 7.19 9.32 8.49
N ALA A 58 7.37 10.40 7.73
CA ALA A 58 7.22 11.76 8.22
C ALA A 58 5.79 12.23 7.99
N ASP A 59 5.10 12.57 9.07
CA ASP A 59 3.70 12.98 9.12
C ASP A 59 3.44 13.77 10.42
N ASP A 60 2.28 14.41 10.59
CA ASP A 60 1.90 15.05 11.85
C ASP A 60 1.36 14.05 12.89
N GLN A 61 0.85 12.90 12.44
CA GLN A 61 0.43 11.75 13.26
C GLN A 61 1.05 10.45 12.72
N PRO A 62 2.38 10.27 12.81
CA PRO A 62 3.08 9.19 12.12
C PRO A 62 2.87 7.81 12.75
N ALA A 63 2.19 7.71 13.90
CA ALA A 63 2.03 6.47 14.66
C ALA A 63 0.82 5.66 14.18
N GLY A 64 1.00 4.34 14.00
CA GLY A 64 -0.10 3.44 13.66
C GLY A 64 -0.57 3.52 12.21
N LEU A 65 0.16 4.20 11.33
CA LEU A 65 -0.13 4.26 9.91
C LEU A 65 0.20 2.92 9.24
N SER A 66 -0.58 2.55 8.23
CA SER A 66 -0.38 1.31 7.47
C SER A 66 0.39 1.59 6.18
N VAL A 67 1.67 1.26 6.17
CA VAL A 67 2.51 1.27 4.95
C VAL A 67 2.14 0.05 4.12
N THR A 68 1.73 0.24 2.88
CA THR A 68 1.32 -0.84 1.96
C THR A 68 2.42 -1.11 0.96
N PHE A 69 2.77 -2.38 0.77
CA PHE A 69 3.83 -2.82 -0.13
C PHE A 69 3.28 -3.36 -1.47
N GLY A 70 4.05 -3.14 -2.53
CA GLY A 70 3.78 -3.60 -3.89
C GLY A 70 5.06 -3.98 -4.64
N GLY A 71 4.98 -4.05 -5.97
CA GLY A 71 6.13 -4.34 -6.83
C GLY A 71 6.03 -5.61 -7.68
N GLY A 72 4.92 -6.37 -7.59
CA GLY A 72 4.70 -7.56 -8.43
C GLY A 72 5.36 -8.83 -7.89
N MET A 73 5.96 -8.77 -6.70
CA MET A 73 6.65 -9.91 -6.07
C MET A 73 5.72 -10.68 -5.14
N THR A 74 5.65 -12.00 -5.34
CA THR A 74 4.87 -12.90 -4.48
C THR A 74 5.35 -12.78 -3.02
N GLY A 75 4.42 -12.58 -2.09
CA GLY A 75 4.73 -12.43 -0.67
C GLY A 75 5.01 -10.98 -0.25
N ILE A 76 5.18 -10.04 -1.18
CA ILE A 76 5.31 -8.61 -0.91
C ILE A 76 4.01 -7.88 -1.25
N ASP A 77 3.42 -8.17 -2.41
CA ASP A 77 2.21 -7.46 -2.87
C ASP A 77 1.05 -7.55 -1.86
N GLY A 78 0.52 -6.38 -1.50
CA GLY A 78 -0.60 -6.25 -0.56
C GLY A 78 -0.25 -6.48 0.90
N GLN A 79 1.02 -6.74 1.23
CA GLN A 79 1.48 -6.75 2.60
C GLN A 79 1.53 -5.34 3.17
N HIS A 80 1.56 -5.24 4.49
CA HIS A 80 1.64 -3.96 5.17
C HIS A 80 2.52 -4.02 6.42
N ALA A 81 3.07 -2.87 6.79
CA ALA A 81 3.73 -2.64 8.06
C ALA A 81 3.04 -1.49 8.80
N THR A 82 2.86 -1.66 10.11
CA THR A 82 2.36 -0.59 10.97
C THR A 82 3.54 0.23 11.48
N THR A 83 3.43 1.55 11.38
CA THR A 83 4.45 2.46 11.90
C THR A 83 4.41 2.50 13.44
N ALA A 84 5.59 2.55 14.04
CA ALA A 84 5.77 2.80 15.47
C ALA A 84 5.46 4.26 15.83
N SER A 85 5.54 4.61 17.11
CA SER A 85 5.23 5.98 17.60
C SER A 85 6.14 7.07 17.01
N ASP A 86 7.32 6.70 16.52
CA ASP A 86 8.28 7.60 15.87
C ASP A 86 8.17 7.59 14.33
N GLY A 87 7.19 6.87 13.78
CA GLY A 87 7.00 6.72 12.33
C GLY A 87 7.86 5.64 11.68
N SER A 88 8.74 4.97 12.43
CA SER A 88 9.55 3.88 11.88
C SER A 88 8.70 2.65 11.56
N PHE A 89 9.07 1.92 10.50
CA PHE A 89 8.47 0.64 10.17
C PHE A 89 9.54 -0.36 9.71
N SER A 90 9.24 -1.65 9.88
CA SER A 90 10.06 -2.73 9.37
C SER A 90 9.17 -3.92 9.02
N PHE A 91 9.47 -4.58 7.91
CA PHE A 91 8.79 -5.76 7.41
C PHE A 91 9.82 -6.77 6.94
N THR A 92 9.69 -8.02 7.39
CA THR A 92 10.57 -9.11 6.97
C THR A 92 9.81 -10.05 6.06
N VAL A 93 10.40 -10.34 4.90
CA VAL A 93 9.78 -11.18 3.87
C VAL A 93 10.79 -12.16 3.31
N PHE A 94 10.34 -13.36 2.98
CA PHE A 94 11.12 -14.32 2.20
C PHE A 94 10.85 -14.09 0.71
N VAL A 95 11.91 -13.84 -0.05
CA VAL A 95 11.88 -13.69 -1.50
C VAL A 95 12.49 -14.96 -2.08
N GLY A 96 11.67 -15.74 -2.78
CA GLY A 96 12.08 -17.03 -3.31
C GLY A 96 13.24 -16.92 -4.29
N SER A 97 14.05 -17.97 -4.38
CA SER A 97 15.13 -18.07 -5.38
C SER A 97 14.56 -17.85 -6.80
N GLY A 98 15.17 -16.93 -7.55
CA GLY A 98 14.72 -16.58 -8.90
C GLY A 98 13.62 -15.51 -8.95
N GLN A 99 13.20 -14.97 -7.81
CA GLN A 99 12.41 -13.74 -7.76
C GLN A 99 13.34 -12.56 -7.51
N SER A 100 13.19 -11.52 -8.31
CA SER A 100 13.81 -10.22 -8.09
C SER A 100 12.95 -9.12 -8.72
N GLY A 101 13.16 -7.88 -8.29
CA GLY A 101 12.44 -6.72 -8.83
C GLY A 101 12.43 -5.55 -7.86
N MET A 102 11.65 -4.54 -8.19
CA MET A 102 11.45 -3.38 -7.33
C MET A 102 10.37 -3.68 -6.31
N VAL A 103 10.65 -3.48 -5.02
CA VAL A 103 9.60 -3.36 -4.01
C VAL A 103 9.15 -1.91 -3.96
N THR A 104 7.84 -1.66 -3.95
CA THR A 104 7.29 -0.32 -3.79
C THR A 104 6.54 -0.17 -2.47
N ALA A 105 6.41 1.06 -1.98
CA ALA A 105 5.61 1.37 -0.81
C ALA A 105 4.85 2.70 -0.94
N THR A 106 3.63 2.71 -0.41
CA THR A 106 2.83 3.91 -0.17
C THR A 106 2.22 3.88 1.23
N VAL A 107 1.86 5.03 1.77
CA VAL A 107 1.13 5.14 3.04
C VAL A 107 -0.01 6.13 2.89
N THR A 108 -1.16 5.79 3.50
CA THR A 108 -2.32 6.68 3.59
C THR A 108 -2.50 7.09 5.06
N ASP A 109 -2.64 8.39 5.31
CA ASP A 109 -2.89 8.92 6.66
C ASP A 109 -4.38 8.85 7.06
N GLY A 110 -4.69 9.31 8.28
CA GLY A 110 -6.06 9.37 8.78
C GLY A 110 -6.97 10.34 7.99
N ASP A 111 -6.38 11.34 7.36
CA ASP A 111 -7.04 12.37 6.55
C ASP A 111 -7.20 11.97 5.06
N GLN A 112 -6.78 10.75 4.71
CA GLN A 112 -6.79 10.20 3.36
C GLN A 112 -5.79 10.85 2.39
N ASN A 113 -4.76 11.53 2.88
CA ASN A 113 -3.60 11.86 2.05
C ASN A 113 -2.80 10.59 1.77
N VAL A 114 -2.31 10.45 0.54
CA VAL A 114 -1.46 9.34 0.13
C VAL A 114 -0.05 9.87 -0.15
N SER A 115 0.97 9.18 0.36
CA SER A 115 2.36 9.54 0.06
C SER A 115 2.70 9.35 -1.42
N PRO A 116 3.75 10.01 -1.93
CA PRO A 116 4.43 9.52 -3.13
C PRO A 116 4.82 8.05 -2.96
N GLU A 117 4.86 7.31 -4.06
CA GLU A 117 5.42 5.97 -4.07
C GLU A 117 6.95 6.04 -3.95
N VAL A 118 7.50 5.18 -3.12
CA VAL A 118 8.95 4.94 -3.02
C VAL A 118 9.25 3.52 -3.45
N GLU A 119 10.46 3.29 -3.95
CA GLU A 119 10.89 1.98 -4.42
C GLU A 119 12.33 1.69 -4.02
N ASP A 120 12.64 0.40 -3.86
CA ASP A 120 14.01 -0.09 -3.74
C ASP A 120 14.14 -1.45 -4.38
N ASP A 121 15.36 -1.83 -4.68
CA ASP A 121 15.70 -3.02 -5.43
C ASP A 121 15.80 -4.26 -4.53
N VAL A 122 15.19 -5.36 -4.95
CA VAL A 122 15.24 -6.66 -4.27
C VAL A 122 15.84 -7.68 -5.21
N HIS A 123 17.13 -7.96 -5.04
CA HIS A 123 17.85 -9.01 -5.76
C HIS A 123 18.55 -9.94 -4.76
N PRO A 124 18.10 -11.21 -4.61
CA PRO A 124 18.80 -12.19 -3.80
C PRO A 124 20.22 -12.39 -4.34
N THR A 125 21.22 -12.08 -3.52
CA THR A 125 22.64 -12.17 -3.91
C THR A 125 23.14 -13.62 -3.97
N GLY A 126 22.32 -14.58 -3.53
CA GLY A 126 22.62 -16.01 -3.53
C GLY A 126 21.94 -16.79 -4.65
N SER A 127 22.24 -16.52 -5.92
CA SER A 127 22.15 -17.60 -6.90
C SER A 127 23.28 -18.59 -6.62
N PRO A 128 23.05 -19.92 -6.62
CA PRO A 128 24.17 -20.85 -6.64
C PRO A 128 24.94 -20.54 -7.93
N GLU A 129 26.15 -19.99 -7.80
CA GLU A 129 27.11 -20.06 -8.89
C GLU A 129 27.15 -21.53 -9.30
N THR A 130 26.69 -21.82 -10.52
CA THR A 130 26.95 -23.15 -11.08
C THR A 130 28.48 -23.18 -11.16
N PRO A 131 29.20 -24.08 -10.46
CA PRO A 131 30.63 -24.12 -10.59
C PRO A 131 30.90 -24.36 -12.08
N GLU A 132 31.46 -23.36 -12.77
CA GLU A 132 31.87 -23.54 -14.16
C GLU A 132 32.79 -24.76 -14.18
N GLY A 133 32.34 -25.78 -14.92
CA GLY A 133 33.05 -27.04 -15.02
C GLY A 133 34.49 -26.74 -15.44
N THR A 134 35.42 -27.11 -14.59
CA THR A 134 36.86 -27.02 -14.84
C THR A 134 37.16 -27.81 -16.10
N LYS A 135 37.27 -27.14 -17.24
CA LYS A 135 37.77 -27.73 -18.49
C LYS A 135 39.29 -27.72 -18.47
N ASP A 136 39.87 -28.44 -17.52
CA ASP A 136 41.28 -28.82 -17.57
C ASP A 136 41.34 -30.26 -18.07
N VAL A 137 41.21 -30.42 -19.39
CA VAL A 137 41.66 -31.64 -20.06
C VAL A 137 43.17 -31.47 -20.21
N PRO A 138 44.02 -32.26 -19.53
CA PRO A 138 45.45 -32.21 -19.81
C PRO A 138 45.69 -32.63 -21.25
N ASP A 139 46.32 -31.73 -22.00
CA ASP A 139 46.80 -31.99 -23.36
C ASP A 139 47.87 -33.10 -23.27
N THR A 140 47.47 -34.33 -23.57
CA THR A 140 48.42 -35.42 -23.81
C THR A 140 49.11 -35.16 -25.15
N ASP A 141 50.16 -34.35 -25.09
CA ASP A 141 51.19 -34.28 -26.12
C ASP A 141 51.82 -35.67 -26.26
N ARG A 142 51.56 -36.32 -27.40
CA ARG A 142 52.18 -37.59 -27.78
C ARG A 142 53.48 -37.28 -28.50
N GLY A 143 54.58 -37.79 -27.96
CA GLY A 143 55.86 -37.92 -28.65
C GLY A 143 55.85 -38.92 -29.79
#